data_AF-A0A543CH49-F1
#
_entry.id   AF-A0A543CH49-F1
#
_cell.length_a   1.000
_cell.length_b   1.000
_cell.length_c   1.000
_cell.angle_alpha   90.00
_cell.angle_beta   90.00
_cell.angle_gamma   90.00
#
_symmetry.space_group_name_H-M   'P 1'
#
loop_
_entity.id
_entity.type
_entity.pdbx_description
1 polymer ?
#
loop_
_entity_poly.entity_id
_entity_poly.type
_entity_poly.pdbx_seq_one_letter_code
_entity_poly.pdbx_strand_id
1 'polypeptide(L)'
;MPRKTPQEKKRLSYAKDRRGSCGFSFKPARSWVPARKRQPNRANRRRANQDLRAATGRRDAEAAYAAEERLMSRRPKSWAKLPEMPLGKSVERILEHRAGRDEGDVADRERLDRVRRRLRGPRWAPADRDVPFPY
;
A
#
# COMPACT_ATOMS: atom_id res chain seq x y z
N MET A 1 6.42 -28.16 8.09
CA MET A 1 7.19 -27.02 7.52
C MET A 1 8.61 -27.06 8.08
N PRO A 2 9.67 -27.05 7.25
CA PRO A 2 11.04 -27.03 7.74
C PRO A 2 11.31 -25.79 8.61
N ARG A 3 12.10 -25.95 9.67
CA ARG A 3 12.44 -24.85 10.58
C ARG A 3 13.41 -23.90 9.87
N LYS A 4 13.02 -22.63 9.78
CA LYS A 4 13.86 -21.58 9.19
C LYS A 4 15.06 -21.27 10.06
N THR A 5 16.22 -21.10 9.43
CA THR A 5 17.44 -20.67 10.12
C THR A 5 17.30 -19.23 10.65
N PRO A 6 18.08 -18.83 11.66
CA PRO A 6 18.09 -17.44 12.12
C PRO A 6 18.35 -16.43 10.98
N GLN A 7 19.21 -16.77 10.02
CA GLN A 7 19.53 -15.95 8.85
C GLN A 7 18.32 -15.80 7.93
N GLU A 8 17.59 -16.88 7.67
CA GLU A 8 16.36 -16.87 6.88
C GLU A 8 15.24 -16.08 7.57
N LYS A 9 15.08 -16.24 8.88
CA LYS A 9 14.12 -15.45 9.68
C LYS A 9 14.43 -13.96 9.58
N LYS A 10 15.71 -13.58 9.72
CA LYS A 10 16.12 -12.17 9.60
C LYS A 10 15.86 -11.61 8.20
N ARG A 11 16.14 -12.41 7.17
CA ARG A 11 15.90 -12.04 5.77
C ARG A 11 14.41 -11.86 5.48
N LEU A 12 13.57 -12.74 6.00
CA LEU A 12 12.12 -12.62 5.90
C LEU A 12 11.59 -11.40 6.63
N SER A 13 12.10 -11.10 7.83
CA SER A 13 11.77 -9.88 8.56
C SER A 13 12.10 -8.63 7.72
N TYR A 14 13.27 -8.57 7.09
CA TYR A 14 13.62 -7.44 6.21
C TYR A 14 12.73 -7.29 4.97
N ALA A 15 12.21 -8.38 4.43
CA ALA A 15 11.34 -8.36 3.26
C ALA A 15 9.86 -8.14 3.59
N LYS A 16 9.37 -8.74 4.69
CA LYS A 16 7.95 -8.80 5.04
C LYS A 16 7.55 -7.74 6.06
N ASP A 17 8.38 -7.48 7.07
CA ASP A 17 8.03 -6.49 8.09
C ASP A 17 8.02 -5.11 7.46
N ARG A 18 6.92 -4.38 7.66
CA ARG A 18 6.76 -3.03 7.12
C ARG A 18 6.91 -2.02 8.25
N ARG A 19 7.58 -0.90 7.95
CA ARG A 19 7.74 0.24 8.87
C ARG A 19 7.18 1.48 8.20
N GLY A 20 6.62 2.37 9.02
CA GLY A 20 6.12 3.67 8.58
C GLY A 20 7.23 4.42 7.86
N SER A 21 7.09 4.57 6.55
CA SER A 21 8.11 5.20 5.69
C SER A 21 8.12 6.72 5.79
N CYS A 22 7.04 7.29 6.35
CA CYS A 22 6.94 8.71 6.60
C CYS A 22 7.77 9.05 7.83
N GLY A 23 8.78 9.89 7.68
CA GLY A 23 9.46 10.58 8.79
C GLY A 23 8.55 11.56 9.54
N PHE A 24 7.24 11.52 9.29
CA PHE A 24 6.22 12.22 10.06
C PHE A 24 5.77 11.33 11.20
N SER A 25 5.47 11.96 12.34
CA SER A 25 4.82 11.29 13.47
C SER A 25 3.63 10.42 13.02
N PHE A 26 3.29 9.36 13.76
CA PHE A 26 2.07 8.59 13.51
C PHE A 26 0.77 9.42 13.68
N LYS A 27 0.88 10.65 14.19
CA LYS A 27 -0.24 11.58 14.43
C LYS A 27 -1.01 11.96 13.14
N PRO A 28 -0.40 12.46 12.05
CA PRO A 28 -1.10 12.75 10.79
C PRO A 28 -1.82 11.55 10.17
N ALA A 29 -1.38 10.32 10.42
CA ALA A 29 -2.10 9.14 9.92
C ALA A 29 -3.54 9.07 10.47
N ARG A 30 -3.77 9.60 11.69
CA ARG A 30 -5.11 9.65 12.32
C ARG A 30 -6.08 10.54 11.55
N SER A 31 -5.61 11.56 10.84
CA SER A 31 -6.47 12.45 10.04
C SER A 31 -6.49 12.07 8.56
N TRP A 32 -5.34 11.67 8.00
CA TRP A 32 -5.22 11.41 6.56
C TRP A 32 -5.87 10.10 6.12
N VAL A 33 -5.81 9.04 6.94
CA VAL A 33 -6.47 7.76 6.59
C VAL A 33 -7.98 7.93 6.48
N PRO A 34 -8.70 8.53 7.46
CA PRO A 34 -10.12 8.83 7.30
C PRO A 34 -10.41 9.72 6.10
N ALA A 35 -9.61 10.77 5.85
CA ALA A 35 -9.80 11.66 4.72
C ALA A 35 -9.70 10.94 3.37
N ARG A 36 -8.66 10.10 3.19
CA ARG A 36 -8.46 9.30 1.98
C ARG A 36 -9.52 8.22 1.78
N LYS A 37 -10.10 7.66 2.85
CA LYS A 37 -11.29 6.79 2.77
C LYS A 37 -12.53 7.56 2.37
N ARG A 38 -12.72 8.76 2.92
CA ARG A 38 -13.92 9.59 2.71
C ARG A 38 -14.04 10.07 1.27
N GLN A 39 -12.93 10.38 0.61
CA GLN A 39 -12.92 10.92 -0.75
C GLN A 39 -13.57 9.98 -1.80
N PRO A 40 -13.13 8.71 -1.99
CA PRO A 40 -13.76 7.80 -2.95
C PRO A 40 -15.21 7.49 -2.54
N ASN A 41 -15.50 7.29 -1.26
CA ASN A 41 -16.87 7.04 -0.79
C ASN A 41 -17.82 8.19 -1.11
N ARG A 42 -17.37 9.45 -0.91
CA ARG A 42 -18.16 10.64 -1.26
C ARG A 42 -18.35 10.74 -2.78
N ALA A 43 -17.32 10.46 -3.57
CA ALA A 43 -17.41 10.48 -5.02
C ALA A 43 -18.41 9.44 -5.54
N ASN A 44 -18.32 8.20 -5.04
CA ASN A 44 -19.23 7.11 -5.39
C ASN A 44 -20.68 7.45 -5.02
N ARG A 45 -20.92 7.97 -3.80
CA ARG A 45 -22.27 8.39 -3.38
C ARG A 45 -22.84 9.54 -4.21
N ARG A 46 -22.04 10.58 -4.48
CA ARG A 46 -22.50 11.68 -5.35
C ARG A 46 -22.89 11.16 -6.72
N ARG A 47 -22.09 10.25 -7.26
CA ARG A 47 -22.34 9.68 -8.57
C ARG A 47 -23.59 8.81 -8.59
N ALA A 48 -23.72 7.89 -7.64
CA ALA A 48 -24.92 7.06 -7.51
C ALA A 48 -26.19 7.91 -7.38
N ASN A 49 -26.13 8.98 -6.57
CA ASN A 49 -27.25 9.92 -6.46
C ASN A 49 -27.57 10.64 -7.78
N GLN A 50 -26.56 10.97 -8.60
CA GLN A 50 -26.78 11.57 -9.93
C GLN A 50 -27.41 10.58 -10.90
N ASP A 51 -26.91 9.35 -10.96
CA ASP A 51 -27.41 8.31 -11.87
C ASP A 51 -28.85 7.90 -11.50
N LEU A 52 -29.14 7.75 -10.20
CA LEU A 52 -30.47 7.38 -9.69
C LEU A 52 -31.49 8.52 -9.75
N ARG A 53 -31.05 9.79 -9.83
CA ARG A 53 -31.98 10.94 -9.89
C ARG A 53 -32.89 10.90 -11.12
N ALA A 54 -32.44 10.26 -12.21
CA ALA A 54 -33.26 10.09 -13.41
C ALA A 54 -34.44 9.11 -13.22
N ALA A 55 -34.37 8.25 -12.21
CA ALA A 55 -35.39 7.23 -11.90
C ALA A 55 -36.25 7.59 -10.67
N THR A 56 -36.18 8.83 -10.18
CA THR A 56 -37.05 9.29 -9.08
C THR A 56 -38.36 9.86 -9.62
N GLY A 57 -39.50 9.49 -9.02
CA GLY A 57 -40.81 10.04 -9.37
C GLY A 57 -41.85 8.95 -9.66
N ARG A 58 -42.69 9.17 -10.68
CA ARG A 58 -43.67 8.18 -11.13
C ARG A 58 -42.95 6.91 -11.58
N ARG A 59 -43.53 5.75 -11.29
CA ARG A 59 -42.97 4.45 -11.71
C ARG A 59 -42.88 4.41 -13.23
N ASP A 60 -41.65 4.32 -13.72
CA ASP A 60 -41.29 4.17 -15.13
C ASP A 60 -40.19 3.10 -15.21
N ALA A 61 -40.51 1.97 -15.82
CA ALA A 61 -39.62 0.81 -15.91
C ALA A 61 -38.42 1.08 -16.83
N GLU A 62 -38.61 1.84 -17.91
CA GLU A 62 -37.55 2.17 -18.86
C GLU A 62 -36.54 3.12 -18.21
N ALA A 63 -37.02 4.14 -17.50
CA ALA A 63 -36.16 5.06 -16.75
C ALA A 63 -35.39 4.35 -15.63
N ALA A 64 -36.01 3.36 -14.96
CA ALA A 64 -35.35 2.56 -13.94
C ALA A 64 -34.23 1.69 -14.53
N TYR A 65 -34.50 1.01 -15.64
CA TYR A 65 -33.51 0.17 -16.32
C TYR A 65 -32.31 0.98 -16.83
N ALA A 66 -32.57 2.14 -17.45
CA ALA A 66 -31.51 3.03 -17.93
C ALA A 66 -30.67 3.61 -16.77
N ALA A 67 -31.26 3.86 -15.60
CA ALA A 67 -30.52 4.30 -14.41
C ALA A 67 -29.65 3.18 -13.83
N GLU A 68 -30.15 1.94 -13.80
CA GLU A 68 -29.39 0.77 -13.37
C GLU A 68 -28.19 0.51 -14.30
N GLU A 69 -28.40 0.54 -15.62
CA GLU A 69 -27.32 0.35 -16.59
C GLU A 69 -26.21 1.38 -16.40
N ARG A 70 -26.56 2.67 -16.22
CA ARG A 70 -25.58 3.74 -15.95
C ARG A 70 -24.81 3.49 -14.66
N LEU A 71 -25.49 3.06 -13.60
CA LEU A 71 -24.88 2.78 -12.30
C LEU A 71 -23.89 1.60 -12.40
N MET A 72 -24.25 0.54 -13.13
CA MET A 72 -23.43 -0.67 -13.27
C MET A 72 -22.32 -0.56 -14.31
N SER A 73 -22.45 0.35 -15.28
CA SER A 73 -21.46 0.57 -16.35
C SER A 73 -20.07 0.99 -15.87
N ARG A 74 -19.94 1.42 -14.60
CA ARG A 74 -18.69 1.97 -14.06
C ARG A 74 -18.29 1.32 -12.76
N ARG A 75 -17.01 0.96 -12.67
CA ARG A 75 -16.41 0.45 -11.42
C ARG A 75 -16.35 1.56 -10.35
N PRO A 76 -16.83 1.30 -9.12
CA PRO A 76 -16.69 2.26 -8.02
C PRO A 76 -15.23 2.55 -7.70
N LYS A 77 -14.93 3.80 -7.30
CA LYS A 77 -13.60 4.14 -6.79
C LYS A 77 -13.36 3.40 -5.47
N SER A 78 -12.21 2.76 -5.32
CA SER A 78 -11.82 2.06 -4.10
C SER A 78 -10.69 2.81 -3.39
N TRP A 79 -10.64 2.66 -2.06
CA TRP A 79 -9.47 3.04 -1.28
C TRP A 79 -8.67 1.78 -0.97
N ALA A 80 -7.41 1.76 -1.37
CA ALA A 80 -6.46 0.72 -0.99
C ALA A 80 -5.42 1.30 -0.04
N LYS A 81 -5.17 0.62 1.08
CA LYS A 81 -4.02 0.92 1.94
C LYS A 81 -2.78 0.40 1.23
N LEU A 82 -1.95 1.30 0.71
CA LEU A 82 -0.68 0.91 0.12
C LEU A 82 0.23 0.31 1.19
N PRO A 83 0.97 -0.77 0.87
CA PRO A 83 1.93 -1.35 1.80
C PRO A 83 3.04 -0.35 2.10
N GLU A 84 3.41 -0.22 3.37
CA GLU A 84 4.49 0.66 3.80
C GLU A 84 5.87 0.13 3.38
N MET A 85 6.94 0.89 3.63
CA MET A 85 8.29 0.50 3.23
C MET A 85 8.76 -0.76 3.99
N PRO A 86 9.36 -1.74 3.30
CA PRO A 86 9.97 -2.89 3.96
C PRO A 86 11.06 -2.46 4.96
N LEU A 87 11.16 -3.18 6.07
CA LEU A 87 12.13 -2.91 7.13
C LEU A 87 13.56 -2.85 6.59
N GLY A 88 13.93 -3.76 5.68
CA GLY A 88 15.27 -3.75 5.09
C GLY A 88 15.58 -2.48 4.30
N LYS A 89 14.60 -1.93 3.58
CA LYS A 89 14.73 -0.64 2.86
C LYS A 89 14.79 0.55 3.79
N SER A 90 14.03 0.51 4.89
CA SER A 90 14.13 1.53 5.94
C SER A 90 15.51 1.53 6.60
N VAL A 91 16.07 0.35 6.91
CA VAL A 91 17.41 0.23 7.50
C VAL A 91 18.49 0.67 6.51
N GLU A 92 18.39 0.28 5.24
CA GLU A 92 19.28 0.75 4.17
C GLU A 92 19.35 2.28 4.13
N ARG A 93 18.19 2.96 4.06
CA ARG A 93 18.10 4.42 4.05
C ARG A 93 18.69 5.08 5.29
N ILE A 94 18.49 4.50 6.48
CA ILE A 94 19.06 5.04 7.73
C ILE A 94 20.58 4.95 7.71
N LEU A 95 21.14 3.82 7.28
CA LEU A 95 22.59 3.62 7.22
C LEU A 95 23.24 4.49 6.14
N GLU A 96 22.60 4.64 4.98
CA GLU A 96 23.06 5.58 3.93
C GLU A 96 23.14 7.01 4.47
N HIS A 97 22.12 7.45 5.21
CA HIS A 97 22.07 8.80 5.77
C HIS A 97 23.13 9.04 6.85
N ARG A 98 23.49 8.02 7.64
CA ARG A 98 24.55 8.11 8.66
C ARG A 98 25.93 8.11 8.03
N ALA A 99 26.19 7.17 7.12
CA ALA A 99 27.46 7.04 6.41
C ALA A 99 27.79 8.27 5.53
N GLY A 100 26.78 9.07 5.16
CA GLY A 100 26.95 10.34 4.45
C GLY A 100 27.07 11.58 5.35
N ARG A 101 26.83 11.47 6.66
CA ARG A 101 27.02 12.55 7.64
C ARG A 101 28.38 12.48 8.31
N ASP A 102 28.79 11.27 8.67
CA ASP A 102 30.08 11.01 9.29
C ASP A 102 31.01 10.48 8.19
N GLU A 103 31.96 11.31 7.73
CA GLU A 103 32.85 11.01 6.59
C GLU A 103 33.64 9.68 6.72
N GLY A 104 33.64 9.05 7.90
CA GLY A 104 34.47 7.89 8.22
C GLY A 104 33.80 6.71 8.92
N ASP A 105 32.47 6.58 8.98
CA ASP A 105 31.89 5.40 9.68
C ASP A 105 31.95 4.13 8.82
N VAL A 106 33.13 3.50 8.78
CA VAL A 106 33.40 2.22 8.12
C VAL A 106 32.43 1.14 8.62
N ALA A 107 32.04 1.18 9.90
CA ALA A 107 31.14 0.19 10.47
C ALA A 107 29.73 0.31 9.88
N ASP A 108 29.22 1.52 9.68
CA ASP A 108 27.92 1.74 9.05
C ASP A 108 27.93 1.38 7.56
N ARG A 109 29.06 1.58 6.85
CA ARG A 109 29.25 1.11 5.47
C ARG A 109 29.26 -0.42 5.37
N GLU A 110 30.00 -1.11 6.23
CA GLU A 110 30.00 -2.58 6.30
C GLU A 110 28.62 -3.14 6.65
N ARG A 111 27.91 -2.46 7.55
CA ARG A 111 26.55 -2.81 7.95
C ARG A 111 25.57 -2.62 6.79
N LEU A 112 25.71 -1.54 6.02
CA LEU A 112 24.93 -1.28 4.82
C LEU A 112 25.13 -2.40 3.79
N ASP A 113 26.38 -2.79 3.52
CA ASP A 113 26.69 -3.88 2.60
C ASP A 113 26.14 -5.23 3.07
N ARG A 114 26.18 -5.48 4.38
CA ARG A 114 25.55 -6.68 4.98
C ARG A 114 24.04 -6.69 4.78
N VAL A 115 23.37 -5.55 4.93
CA VAL A 115 21.93 -5.42 4.70
C VAL A 115 21.61 -5.61 3.22
N ARG A 116 22.36 -4.96 2.32
CA ARG A 116 22.21 -5.09 0.86
C ARG A 116 22.40 -6.53 0.40
N ARG A 117 23.43 -7.25 0.90
CA ARG A 117 23.62 -8.68 0.59
C ARG A 117 22.42 -9.54 1.01
N ARG A 118 21.82 -9.27 2.18
CA ARG A 118 20.62 -9.98 2.66
C ARG A 118 19.38 -9.66 1.82
N LEU A 119 19.29 -8.45 1.28
CA LEU A 119 18.22 -8.03 0.36
C LEU A 119 18.41 -8.60 -1.06
N ARG A 120 19.66 -8.78 -1.51
CA ARG A 120 20.03 -9.33 -2.83
C ARG A 120 19.86 -10.84 -2.97
N GLY A 121 19.68 -11.58 -1.87
CA GLY A 121 19.35 -13.01 -1.95
C GLY A 121 18.08 -13.23 -2.80
N PRO A 122 17.84 -14.45 -3.31
CA PRO A 122 16.81 -14.73 -4.33
C PRO A 122 15.53 -13.95 -4.04
N ARG A 123 15.18 -12.99 -4.91
CA ARG A 123 13.90 -12.25 -4.81
C ARG A 123 12.89 -13.27 -4.34
N TRP A 124 12.29 -13.05 -3.17
CA TRP A 124 11.16 -13.84 -2.77
C TRP A 124 10.14 -13.65 -3.89
N ALA A 125 10.11 -14.59 -4.83
CA ALA A 125 9.01 -14.77 -5.74
C ALA A 125 7.90 -15.23 -4.81
N PRO A 126 6.86 -14.42 -4.59
CA PRO A 126 5.69 -14.97 -3.94
C PRO A 126 5.23 -16.12 -4.84
N ALA A 127 5.26 -17.34 -4.30
CA ALA A 127 4.65 -18.50 -4.95
C ALA A 127 3.14 -18.27 -5.20
N ASP A 128 2.55 -17.28 -4.52
CA ASP A 128 1.14 -16.88 -4.64
C ASP A 128 0.99 -15.61 -5.48
N ARG A 129 1.34 -15.66 -6.76
CA ARG A 129 1.08 -14.56 -7.71
C ARG A 129 -0.34 -14.59 -8.31
N ASP A 130 -1.24 -15.34 -7.70
CA ASP A 130 -2.68 -15.34 -8.03
C ASP A 130 -3.49 -14.28 -7.28
N VAL A 131 -2.84 -13.34 -6.57
CA VAL A 131 -3.54 -12.17 -6.05
C VAL A 131 -3.46 -11.05 -7.09
N PRO A 132 -4.51 -10.80 -7.88
CA PRO A 132 -4.49 -9.75 -8.89
C PRO A 132 -4.21 -8.41 -8.21
N PHE A 133 -3.11 -7.77 -8.61
CA PHE A 133 -2.80 -6.39 -8.26
C PHE A 133 -3.92 -5.53 -8.88
N PRO A 134 -4.76 -4.85 -8.09
CA PRO A 134 -5.85 -4.09 -8.66
C PRO A 134 -5.28 -2.78 -9.23
N TYR A 135 -5.23 -2.69 -10.56
CA TYR A 135 -5.31 -1.41 -11.26
C TYR A 135 -6.70 -0.79 -11.05
#